data_AF-A0A814ZZD6-F1
#
_entry.id   AF-A0A814ZZD6-F1
#
_cell.length_a   1.000
_cell.length_b   1.000
_cell.length_c   1.000
_cell.angle_alpha   90.00
_cell.angle_beta   90.00
_cell.angle_gamma   90.00
#
_symmetry.space_group_name_H-M   'P 1'
#
loop_
_entity.id
_entity.type
_entity.pdbx_description
1 polymer ?
#
loop_
_entity_poly.entity_id
_entity_poly.type
_entity_poly.pdbx_seq_one_letter_code
_entity_poly.pdbx_strand_id
1 'polypeptide(L)'
;MKKKYWICTTSGCKIFIHTDINNNYLSGGKNEHKHAANPELLKVHQTRQQIKRRVIHELTPIGAVYDEEMSKASMSSTAIAIFPTVHEIYQGFAKTRRKAMPAPPQSCILDIPKQYTLTIDKKRFLLFDEARVR
;
A
#
# COMPACT_ATOMS: atom_id res chain seq x y z
N MET A 1 11.33 -13.44 -27.28
CA MET A 1 10.47 -12.27 -26.95
C MET A 1 9.75 -12.52 -25.63
N LYS A 2 9.88 -11.60 -24.66
CA LYS A 2 9.08 -11.64 -23.42
C LYS A 2 7.64 -11.25 -23.73
N LYS A 3 6.66 -12.03 -23.28
CA LYS A 3 5.22 -11.80 -23.49
C LYS A 3 4.51 -11.70 -22.14
N LYS A 4 3.44 -10.91 -22.08
CA LYS A 4 2.51 -10.87 -20.96
C LYS A 4 1.27 -11.68 -21.32
N TYR A 5 0.79 -12.46 -20.37
CA TYR A 5 -0.38 -13.33 -20.51
C TYR A 5 -1.48 -12.78 -19.62
N TRP A 6 -2.65 -12.56 -20.20
CA TRP A 6 -3.80 -12.00 -19.52
C TRP A 6 -4.98 -12.95 -19.68
N ILE A 7 -5.74 -13.12 -18.60
CA ILE A 7 -6.96 -13.91 -18.59
C ILE A 7 -8.10 -13.06 -18.03
N CYS A 8 -9.31 -13.29 -18.51
CA CYS A 8 -10.48 -12.70 -17.90
C CYS A 8 -10.67 -13.25 -16.48
N THR A 9 -10.94 -12.37 -15.52
CA THR A 9 -11.14 -12.74 -14.11
C THR A 9 -12.58 -13.16 -13.80
N THR A 10 -13.52 -12.93 -14.72
CA THR A 10 -14.93 -13.29 -14.52
C THR A 10 -15.11 -14.80 -14.59
N SER A 11 -15.75 -15.36 -13.56
CA SER A 11 -16.02 -16.80 -13.45
C SER A 11 -16.69 -17.36 -14.71
N GLY A 12 -16.10 -18.43 -15.26
CA GLY A 12 -16.61 -19.09 -16.47
C GLY A 12 -16.20 -18.42 -17.78
N CYS A 13 -15.53 -17.27 -17.76
CA CYS A 13 -14.99 -16.63 -18.95
C CYS A 13 -13.60 -17.19 -19.31
N LYS A 14 -13.47 -17.81 -20.48
CA LYS A 14 -12.23 -18.46 -20.95
C LYS A 14 -11.43 -17.58 -21.92
N ILE A 15 -11.63 -16.26 -21.88
CA ILE A 15 -10.94 -15.32 -22.75
C ILE A 15 -9.56 -15.05 -22.20
N PHE A 16 -8.59 -15.07 -23.10
CA PHE A 16 -7.20 -14.75 -22.82
C PHE A 16 -6.63 -13.92 -23.97
N ILE A 17 -5.69 -13.05 -23.62
CA ILE A 17 -4.93 -12.25 -24.57
C ILE A 17 -3.46 -12.30 -24.21
N HIS A 18 -2.60 -12.23 -25.22
CA HIS A 18 -1.17 -12.09 -25.09
C HIS A 18 -0.76 -10.73 -25.62
N THR A 19 0.04 -10.01 -24.85
CA THR A 19 0.64 -8.76 -25.29
C THR A 19 2.15 -8.84 -25.22
N ASP A 20 2.84 -7.93 -25.91
CA ASP A 20 4.26 -7.72 -25.67
C ASP A 20 4.47 -7.00 -24.32
N ILE A 21 5.73 -6.67 -24.02
CA ILE A 21 6.08 -5.96 -22.80
C ILE A 21 5.55 -4.52 -22.77
N ASN A 22 5.29 -3.91 -23.94
CA ASN A 22 4.76 -2.57 -24.13
C ASN A 22 3.23 -2.54 -24.21
N ASN A 23 2.57 -3.66 -23.96
CA ASN A 23 1.12 -3.86 -24.05
C ASN A 23 0.55 -3.79 -25.48
N ASN A 24 1.36 -3.96 -26.52
CA ASN A 24 0.87 -4.16 -27.87
C ASN A 24 0.25 -5.56 -28.00
N TYR A 25 -0.91 -5.64 -28.64
CA TYR A 25 -1.60 -6.90 -28.87
C TYR A 25 -0.76 -7.84 -29.74
N LEU A 26 -0.62 -9.10 -29.32
CA LEU A 26 0.09 -10.13 -30.08
C LEU A 26 -0.85 -11.20 -30.62
N SER A 27 -1.67 -11.78 -29.73
CA SER A 27 -2.57 -12.90 -30.05
C SER A 27 -3.58 -13.08 -28.93
N GLY A 28 -4.70 -13.74 -29.18
CA GLY A 28 -5.74 -13.99 -28.20
C GLY A 28 -6.66 -15.12 -28.62
N GLY A 29 -7.49 -15.57 -27.70
CA GLY A 29 -8.55 -16.55 -27.96
C GLY A 29 -9.77 -15.91 -28.62
N LYS A 30 -10.97 -16.22 -28.13
CA LYS A 30 -12.19 -15.55 -28.57
C LYS A 30 -12.20 -14.09 -28.07
N ASN A 31 -12.67 -13.17 -28.92
CA ASN A 31 -12.71 -11.74 -28.59
C ASN A 31 -14.00 -11.30 -27.87
N GLU A 32 -15.02 -12.15 -27.83
CA GLU A 32 -16.34 -11.79 -27.29
C GLU A 32 -16.60 -12.40 -25.91
N HIS A 33 -16.64 -11.54 -24.90
CA HIS A 33 -16.99 -11.89 -23.53
C HIS A 33 -18.46 -12.32 -23.43
N LYS A 34 -18.72 -13.38 -22.67
CA LYS A 34 -20.09 -13.85 -22.35
C LYS A 34 -20.72 -13.11 -21.16
N HIS A 35 -20.20 -11.94 -20.82
CA HIS A 35 -20.65 -11.15 -19.68
C HIS A 35 -20.46 -9.68 -19.98
N ALA A 36 -21.25 -8.83 -19.33
CA ALA A 36 -21.06 -7.39 -19.38
C ALA A 36 -19.76 -6.98 -18.68
N ALA A 37 -19.24 -5.82 -19.07
CA ALA A 37 -18.16 -5.18 -18.33
C ALA A 37 -18.66 -4.76 -16.94
N ASN A 38 -17.78 -4.88 -15.93
CA ASN A 38 -18.06 -4.41 -14.57
C ASN A 38 -17.30 -3.10 -14.32
N PRO A 39 -17.94 -1.93 -14.51
CA PRO A 39 -17.28 -0.63 -14.36
C PRO A 39 -16.84 -0.36 -12.91
N GLU A 40 -17.58 -0.87 -11.92
CA GLU A 40 -17.26 -0.68 -10.50
C GLU A 40 -15.96 -1.40 -10.13
N LEU A 41 -15.80 -2.64 -10.58
CA LEU A 41 -14.60 -3.43 -10.35
C LEU A 41 -13.38 -2.84 -11.07
N LEU A 42 -13.58 -2.28 -12.27
CA LEU A 42 -12.54 -1.53 -12.97
C LEU A 42 -12.09 -0.30 -12.14
N LYS A 43 -13.03 0.46 -11.59
CA LYS A 43 -12.75 1.63 -10.76
C LYS A 43 -11.96 1.25 -9.49
N VAL A 44 -12.35 0.15 -8.83
CA VAL A 44 -11.62 -0.42 -7.68
C VAL A 44 -10.16 -0.72 -8.03
N HIS A 45 -9.92 -1.38 -9.17
CA HIS A 45 -8.57 -1.69 -9.62
C HIS A 45 -7.75 -0.45 -9.94
N GLN A 46 -8.34 0.54 -10.61
CA GLN A 46 -7.67 1.80 -10.93
C GLN A 46 -7.26 2.56 -9.66
N THR A 47 -8.19 2.76 -8.73
CA THR A 47 -7.91 3.46 -7.45
C THR A 47 -6.86 2.72 -6.63
N ARG A 48 -6.95 1.38 -6.54
CA ARG A 48 -5.93 0.58 -5.84
C ARG A 48 -4.55 0.71 -6.48
N GLN A 49 -4.46 0.80 -7.80
CA GLN A 49 -3.20 1.01 -8.50
C GLN A 49 -2.62 2.41 -8.23
N GLN A 50 -3.46 3.44 -8.12
CA GLN A 50 -3.03 4.78 -7.72
C GLN A 50 -2.47 4.79 -6.29
N ILE A 51 -3.20 4.22 -5.33
CA ILE A 51 -2.72 4.06 -3.95
C ILE A 51 -1.37 3.33 -3.94
N LYS A 52 -1.24 2.21 -4.65
CA LYS A 52 0.01 1.45 -4.73
C LYS A 52 1.17 2.31 -5.24
N ARG A 53 0.94 3.08 -6.31
CA ARG A 53 1.96 3.97 -6.88
C ARG A 53 2.41 4.99 -5.85
N ARG A 54 1.47 5.71 -5.22
CA ARG A 54 1.77 6.73 -4.22
C ARG A 54 2.48 6.13 -3.00
N VAL A 55 1.98 5.02 -2.47
CA VAL A 55 2.58 4.34 -1.29
C VAL A 55 4.04 3.94 -1.51
N ILE A 56 4.42 3.58 -2.74
CA ILE A 56 5.79 3.20 -3.11
C ILE A 56 6.71 4.42 -3.26
N HIS A 57 6.20 5.52 -3.81
CA HIS A 57 7.02 6.69 -4.17
C HIS A 57 7.01 7.82 -3.12
N GLU A 58 6.02 7.84 -2.23
CA GLU A 58 5.83 8.90 -1.24
C GLU A 58 6.08 8.39 0.18
N LEU A 59 6.57 9.28 1.05
CA LEU A 59 6.74 9.04 2.48
C LEU A 59 5.46 9.36 3.29
N THR A 60 4.39 9.83 2.64
CA THR A 60 3.07 10.05 3.23
C THR A 60 2.51 8.75 3.82
N PRO A 61 2.03 8.72 5.08
CA PRO A 61 1.50 7.50 5.71
C PRO A 61 0.46 6.79 4.85
N ILE A 62 0.47 5.45 4.85
CA ILE A 62 -0.41 4.63 3.99
C ILE A 62 -1.90 4.95 4.23
N GLY A 63 -2.30 5.16 5.49
CA GLY A 63 -3.68 5.54 5.82
C GLY A 63 -4.09 6.88 5.22
N ALA A 64 -3.24 7.89 5.30
CA ALA A 64 -3.51 9.20 4.70
C ALA A 64 -3.62 9.12 3.17
N VAL A 65 -2.74 8.36 2.50
CA VAL A 65 -2.85 8.11 1.06
C VAL A 65 -4.16 7.39 0.71
N TYR A 66 -4.55 6.39 1.52
CA TYR A 66 -5.79 5.66 1.33
C TYR A 66 -7.02 6.58 1.41
N ASP A 67 -7.14 7.37 2.48
CA ASP A 67 -8.28 8.26 2.70
C ASP A 67 -8.40 9.33 1.62
N GLU A 68 -7.26 9.89 1.20
CA GLU A 68 -7.20 10.89 0.14
C GLU A 68 -7.63 10.33 -1.22
N GLU A 69 -7.10 9.17 -1.62
CA GLU A 69 -7.46 8.54 -2.90
C GLU A 69 -8.90 8.03 -2.90
N MET A 70 -9.40 7.50 -1.78
CA MET A 70 -10.81 7.11 -1.65
C MET A 70 -11.75 8.30 -1.77
N SER A 71 -11.39 9.44 -1.16
CA SER A 71 -12.15 10.69 -1.26
C SER A 71 -12.18 11.23 -2.69
N LYS A 72 -11.04 11.20 -3.39
CA LYS A 72 -10.94 11.63 -4.81
C LYS A 72 -11.68 10.70 -5.76
N ALA A 73 -11.69 9.39 -5.49
CA ALA A 73 -12.25 8.41 -6.40
C ALA A 73 -13.76 8.52 -6.58
N SER A 74 -14.49 9.15 -5.65
CA SER A 74 -15.95 9.32 -5.70
C SER A 74 -16.65 8.02 -6.14
N MET A 75 -16.41 6.95 -5.36
CA MET A 75 -16.86 5.60 -5.71
C MET A 75 -18.33 5.40 -5.38
N SER A 76 -19.00 4.53 -6.13
CA SER A 76 -20.35 4.09 -5.80
C SER A 76 -20.36 3.26 -4.50
N SER A 77 -21.54 3.08 -3.89
CA SER A 77 -21.69 2.23 -2.71
C SER A 77 -21.27 0.78 -2.97
N THR A 78 -21.54 0.25 -4.17
CA THR A 78 -21.15 -1.11 -4.55
C THR A 78 -19.64 -1.24 -4.71
N ALA A 79 -18.97 -0.26 -5.33
CA ALA A 79 -17.51 -0.22 -5.43
C ALA A 79 -16.83 -0.10 -4.06
N ILE A 80 -17.38 0.72 -3.15
CA ILE A 80 -16.87 0.86 -1.78
C ILE A 80 -16.97 -0.48 -1.03
N ALA A 81 -18.09 -1.18 -1.18
CA ALA A 81 -18.33 -2.46 -0.49
C ALA A 81 -17.32 -3.56 -0.88
N ILE A 82 -16.81 -3.53 -2.11
CA ILE A 82 -15.79 -4.48 -2.59
C ILE A 82 -14.36 -3.95 -2.50
N PHE A 83 -14.17 -2.69 -2.09
CA PHE A 83 -12.84 -2.09 -2.00
C PHE A 83 -12.09 -2.67 -0.79
N PRO A 84 -10.80 -3.05 -0.94
CA PRO A 84 -10.01 -3.54 0.18
C PRO A 84 -9.89 -2.49 1.27
N THR A 85 -9.98 -2.92 2.52
CA THR A 85 -9.80 -2.05 3.68
C THR A 85 -8.39 -1.46 3.75
N VAL A 86 -8.26 -0.36 4.51
CA VAL A 86 -6.95 0.26 4.77
C VAL A 86 -5.95 -0.73 5.38
N HIS A 87 -6.42 -1.68 6.19
CA HIS A 87 -5.58 -2.71 6.80
C HIS A 87 -5.03 -3.69 5.75
N GLU A 88 -5.87 -4.16 4.83
CA GLU A 88 -5.45 -5.05 3.73
C GLU A 88 -4.46 -4.34 2.78
N ILE A 89 -4.69 -3.06 2.50
CA ILE A 89 -3.77 -2.21 1.74
C ILE A 89 -2.43 -2.09 2.47
N TYR A 90 -2.45 -1.85 3.78
CA TYR A 90 -1.25 -1.77 4.61
C TYR A 90 -0.45 -3.07 4.56
N GLN A 91 -1.09 -4.22 4.79
CA GLN A 91 -0.42 -5.53 4.73
C GLN A 91 0.18 -5.81 3.35
N GLY A 92 -0.54 -5.44 2.29
CA GLY A 92 -0.11 -5.65 0.91
C GLY A 92 1.10 -4.80 0.49
N PHE A 93 1.22 -3.57 1.02
CA PHE A 93 2.22 -2.62 0.53
C PHE A 93 3.32 -2.26 1.54
N ALA A 94 3.13 -2.51 2.84
CA ALA A 94 4.12 -2.18 3.87
C ALA A 94 5.49 -2.85 3.62
N LYS A 95 5.52 -4.10 3.17
CA LYS A 95 6.77 -4.80 2.83
C LYS A 95 7.53 -4.10 1.71
N THR A 96 6.84 -3.70 0.65
CA THR A 96 7.44 -3.00 -0.50
C THR A 96 7.92 -1.62 -0.09
N ARG A 97 7.12 -0.89 0.69
CA ARG A 97 7.44 0.44 1.18
C ARG A 97 8.66 0.45 2.11
N ARG A 98 8.80 -0.53 3.00
CA ARG A 98 10.00 -0.66 3.86
C ARG A 98 11.31 -0.80 3.08
N LYS A 99 11.27 -1.31 1.84
CA LYS A 99 12.45 -1.37 0.97
C LYS A 99 12.80 -0.03 0.34
N ALA A 100 11.81 0.85 0.18
CA ALA A 100 11.97 2.18 -0.40
C ALA A 100 12.24 3.26 0.65
N MET A 101 11.74 3.06 1.89
CA MET A 101 12.00 3.98 3.00
C MET A 101 13.43 3.78 3.53
N PRO A 102 14.18 4.87 3.75
CA PRO A 102 15.44 4.77 4.48
C PRO A 102 15.16 4.25 5.90
N ALA A 103 16.09 3.47 6.45
CA ALA A 103 16.03 3.08 7.85
C ALA A 103 15.99 4.36 8.70
N PRO A 104 15.15 4.42 9.75
CA PRO A 104 15.25 5.51 10.70
C PRO A 104 16.70 5.55 11.21
N PRO A 105 17.26 6.75 11.49
CA PRO A 105 18.56 6.83 12.11
C PRO A 105 18.54 5.94 13.36
N GLN A 106 19.53 5.07 13.50
CA GLN A 106 19.72 4.34 14.76
C GLN A 106 19.80 5.39 15.85
N SER A 107 18.95 5.27 16.86
CA SER A 107 18.99 6.15 18.02
C SER A 107 20.42 6.18 18.52
N CYS A 108 21.06 7.34 18.44
CA CYS A 108 22.26 7.58 19.21
C CYS A 108 21.84 7.32 20.65
N ILE A 109 22.54 6.43 21.35
CA ILE A 109 22.46 6.40 22.80
C ILE A 109 22.99 7.77 23.23
N LEU A 110 22.06 8.67 23.52
CA LEU A 110 22.41 9.94 24.15
C LEU A 110 22.62 9.59 25.62
N ASP A 111 23.88 9.48 26.02
CA ASP A 111 24.23 9.44 27.43
C ASP A 111 23.82 10.78 28.04
N ILE A 112 22.64 10.83 28.65
CA ILE A 112 22.15 12.01 29.35
C ILE A 112 23.00 12.15 30.63
N PRO A 113 23.83 13.20 30.77
CA PRO A 113 24.65 13.35 31.96
C PRO A 113 23.78 13.45 33.22
N LYS A 114 24.24 12.90 34.35
CA LYS A 114 23.47 12.82 35.60
C LYS A 114 22.89 14.17 36.05
N GLN A 115 23.59 15.27 35.79
CA GLN A 115 23.12 16.62 36.11
C GLN A 115 21.80 17.00 35.43
N TYR A 116 21.50 16.40 34.26
CA TYR A 116 20.24 16.60 33.52
C TYR A 116 19.16 15.57 33.88
N THR A 117 19.44 14.64 34.79
CA THR A 117 18.48 13.63 35.26
C THR A 117 17.83 13.99 36.60
N LEU A 118 18.35 15.05 37.25
CA LEU A 118 17.99 15.50 38.58
C LEU A 118 17.37 16.89 38.56
N THR A 119 16.42 17.15 39.47
CA THR A 119 15.93 18.49 39.77
C THR A 119 16.94 19.28 40.59
N ILE A 120 16.70 20.58 40.79
CA ILE A 120 17.48 21.44 41.70
C ILE A 120 17.58 20.82 43.11
N ASP A 121 16.52 20.18 43.57
CA ASP A 121 16.45 19.47 44.87
C ASP A 121 17.06 18.05 44.85
N LYS A 122 17.82 17.71 43.80
CA LYS A 122 18.43 16.38 43.59
C LYS A 122 17.43 15.22 43.49
N LYS A 123 16.17 15.48 43.13
CA LYS A 123 15.18 14.43 42.88
C LYS A 123 15.27 13.97 41.43
N ARG A 124 15.19 12.67 41.17
CA ARG A 124 15.18 12.13 39.81
C ARG A 124 13.84 12.47 39.15
N PHE A 125 13.87 13.19 38.03
CA PHE A 125 12.66 13.52 37.25
C PHE A 125 12.61 12.78 35.91
N LEU A 126 13.76 12.33 35.41
CA LEU A 126 13.82 11.46 34.24
C LEU A 126 13.48 10.02 34.68
N LEU A 127 12.20 9.69 34.56
CA LEU A 127 11.66 8.37 34.88
C LEU A 127 11.84 7.46 33.66
N PHE A 128 12.88 6.62 33.69
CA PHE A 128 13.05 5.54 32.72
C PHE A 128 12.63 4.23 33.38
N ASP A 129 11.96 3.37 32.62
CA ASP A 129 11.48 2.07 33.08
C ASP A 129 12.65 1.07 33.10
N GLU A 130 13.36 1.01 34.24
CA GLU A 130 14.56 0.17 34.42
C GLU A 130 14.29 -1.32 34.25
N ALA A 131 13.02 -1.74 34.29
CA ALA A 131 12.60 -3.14 34.10
C ALA A 131 12.77 -3.66 32.66
N ARG A 132 13.03 -2.81 31.67
CA ARG A 132 13.12 -3.19 30.24
C ARG A 132 14.54 -3.31 29.68
N VAL A 133 15.59 -3.11 30.48
CA VAL A 133 16.97 -3.33 30.04
C VAL A 133 17.34 -4.80 30.27
N ARG A 134 17.20 -5.62 29.22
CA ARG A 134 17.78 -6.97 29.11
C ARG A 134 18.66 -7.04 27.87
#